data_AF-A0A530Y2K7-F1
#
_entry.id   AF-A0A530Y2K7-F1
#
_cell.length_a   1.000
_cell.length_b   1.000
_cell.length_c   1.000
_cell.angle_alpha   90.00
_cell.angle_beta   90.00
_cell.angle_gamma   90.00
#
_symmetry.space_group_name_H-M   'P 1'
#
loop_
_entity.id
_entity.type
_entity.pdbx_description
1 polymer ?
#
loop_
_entity_poly.entity_id
_entity_poly.type
_entity_poly.pdbx_seq_one_letter_code
_entity_poly.pdbx_strand_id
1 'polypeptide(L)'
;LGLSKDRLAQLTHEDPAFKGPGGNFDRRTFEYILQQVGMRPEDYLRNRAQVAVRQQIVEAVSDGLKAPNTFLKAVALYRGEDRTIDYLTLPKSLVEPIEAPSDTTLSAYFEENKKTYAAPEYRKFSYVRLEPEDIMDASAVTDQQVSDDYNKNK
;
A
#
# COMPACT_ATOMS: atom_id res chain seq x y z
N LEU A 1 -3.51 5.77 -26.93
CA LEU A 1 -2.49 5.26 -25.98
C LEU A 1 -1.82 4.06 -26.65
N GLY A 2 -0.49 4.10 -26.78
CA GLY A 2 0.28 3.11 -27.54
C GLY A 2 1.07 3.73 -28.67
N LEU A 3 2.24 3.14 -28.93
CA LEU A 3 3.12 3.54 -30.03
C LEU A 3 2.52 3.14 -31.38
N SER A 4 2.75 3.96 -32.42
CA SER A 4 2.44 3.58 -33.79
C SER A 4 3.27 2.37 -34.23
N LYS A 5 2.79 1.64 -35.24
CA LYS A 5 3.52 0.51 -35.83
C LYS A 5 4.91 0.94 -36.33
N ASP A 6 5.00 2.14 -36.91
CA ASP A 6 6.26 2.70 -37.41
C ASP A 6 7.25 2.96 -36.27
N ARG A 7 6.77 3.43 -35.11
CA ARG A 7 7.63 3.66 -33.95
C ARG A 7 8.09 2.35 -33.32
N LEU A 8 7.26 1.31 -33.32
CA LEU A 8 7.67 -0.04 -32.88
C LEU A 8 8.71 -0.65 -33.82
N ALA A 9 8.54 -0.46 -35.13
CA ALA A 9 9.52 -0.87 -36.13
C ALA A 9 10.85 -0.13 -35.94
N GLN A 10 10.81 1.18 -35.68
CA GLN A 10 11.99 1.98 -35.38
C GLN A 10 12.71 1.51 -34.11
N LEU A 11 11.99 1.31 -33.01
CA LEU A 11 12.59 0.81 -31.76
C LEU A 11 13.22 -0.58 -31.92
N THR A 12 12.62 -1.43 -32.75
CA THR A 12 13.18 -2.74 -33.10
C THR A 12 14.45 -2.58 -33.94
N HIS A 13 14.49 -1.58 -34.84
CA HIS A 13 15.67 -1.26 -35.65
C HIS A 13 16.84 -0.68 -34.83
N GLU A 14 16.52 0.07 -33.78
CA GLU A 14 17.48 0.70 -32.88
C GLU A 14 18.05 -0.28 -31.85
N ASP A 15 17.36 -1.40 -31.61
CA ASP A 15 17.75 -2.42 -30.64
C ASP A 15 19.11 -3.04 -31.00
N PRO A 16 20.16 -2.86 -30.16
CA PRO A 16 21.49 -3.38 -30.45
C PRO A 16 21.54 -4.89 -30.62
N ALA A 17 20.63 -5.62 -29.96
CA ALA A 17 20.58 -7.07 -30.06
C ALA A 17 20.30 -7.55 -31.49
N PHE A 18 19.66 -6.73 -32.32
CA PHE A 18 19.26 -7.11 -33.67
C PHE A 18 20.14 -6.51 -34.76
N LYS A 19 21.28 -5.93 -34.38
CA LYS A 19 22.26 -5.40 -35.32
C LYS A 19 23.17 -6.52 -35.82
N GLY A 20 23.33 -6.58 -37.15
CA GLY A 20 24.29 -7.48 -37.78
C GLY A 20 25.72 -6.94 -37.70
N PRO A 21 26.69 -7.63 -38.33
CA PRO A 21 28.12 -7.25 -38.32
C PRO A 21 28.39 -5.82 -38.83
N GLY A 22 27.51 -5.29 -39.69
CA GLY A 22 27.59 -3.93 -40.21
C GLY A 22 26.98 -2.86 -39.30
N GLY A 23 26.54 -3.18 -38.07
CA GLY A 23 25.97 -2.24 -37.11
C GLY A 23 24.55 -1.75 -37.43
N ASN A 24 23.98 -2.19 -38.56
CA ASN A 24 22.59 -1.93 -38.94
C ASN A 24 21.72 -3.13 -38.56
N PHE A 25 20.41 -2.89 -38.41
CA PHE A 25 19.44 -3.96 -38.18
C PHE A 25 19.55 -5.04 -39.25
N ASP A 26 19.62 -6.29 -38.81
CA ASP A 26 19.65 -7.45 -39.67
C ASP A 26 18.48 -8.38 -39.33
N ARG A 27 17.60 -8.58 -40.31
CA ARG A 27 16.39 -9.38 -40.13
C ARG A 27 16.68 -10.84 -39.79
N ARG A 28 17.76 -11.42 -40.33
CA ARG A 28 18.12 -12.82 -40.07
C ARG A 28 18.61 -12.97 -38.63
N THR A 29 19.36 -11.98 -38.14
CA THR A 29 19.82 -11.91 -36.75
C THR A 29 18.64 -11.77 -35.78
N PHE A 30 17.68 -10.90 -36.11
CA PHE A 30 16.43 -10.76 -35.37
C PHE A 30 15.66 -12.09 -35.28
N GLU A 31 15.39 -12.73 -36.42
CA GLU A 31 14.64 -14.00 -36.46
C GLU A 31 15.39 -15.13 -35.73
N TYR A 32 16.72 -15.20 -35.88
CA TYR A 32 17.57 -16.18 -35.19
C TYR A 32 17.51 -16.03 -33.66
N ILE A 33 17.67 -14.80 -33.14
CA ILE A 33 17.62 -14.54 -31.70
C ILE A 33 16.25 -14.88 -31.13
N LEU A 34 15.18 -14.49 -31.83
CA LEU A 34 13.82 -14.81 -31.40
C LEU A 34 13.55 -16.31 -31.38
N GLN A 35 14.08 -17.06 -32.36
CA GLN A 35 14.03 -18.52 -32.35
C GLN A 35 14.78 -19.13 -31.15
N GLN A 36 15.96 -18.60 -30.79
CA GLN A 36 16.71 -19.09 -29.63
C GLN A 36 15.95 -18.95 -28.32
N VAL A 37 15.14 -17.90 -28.17
CA VAL A 37 14.32 -17.67 -26.97
C VAL A 37 12.89 -18.21 -27.10
N GLY A 38 12.58 -18.94 -28.18
CA GLY A 38 11.26 -19.54 -28.41
C GLY A 38 10.13 -18.51 -28.59
N MET A 39 10.46 -17.30 -29.04
CA MET A 39 9.52 -16.18 -29.20
C MET A 39 9.19 -15.97 -30.67
N ARG A 40 7.92 -15.72 -31.00
CA ARG A 40 7.54 -15.34 -32.37
C ARG A 40 7.68 -13.83 -32.58
N PRO A 41 8.03 -13.36 -33.80
CA PRO A 41 8.15 -11.94 -34.10
C PRO A 41 6.95 -11.08 -33.70
N GLU A 42 5.74 -11.57 -33.94
CA GLU A 42 4.50 -10.90 -33.57
C GLU A 42 4.31 -10.78 -32.06
N ASP A 43 4.83 -11.75 -31.30
CA ASP A 43 4.77 -11.74 -29.84
C ASP A 43 5.78 -10.75 -29.27
N TYR A 44 6.97 -10.65 -29.87
CA TYR A 44 7.97 -9.63 -29.55
C TYR A 44 7.39 -8.22 -29.74
N LEU A 45 6.81 -7.95 -30.91
CA LEU A 45 6.24 -6.63 -31.21
C LEU A 45 5.06 -6.28 -30.30
N ARG A 46 4.21 -7.26 -29.97
CA ARG A 46 3.12 -7.08 -29.02
C ARG A 46 3.62 -6.79 -27.60
N ASN A 47 4.67 -7.49 -27.16
CA ASN A 47 5.29 -7.25 -25.86
C ASN A 47 5.90 -5.83 -25.81
N ARG A 48 6.67 -5.44 -26.83
CA ARG A 48 7.21 -4.08 -26.96
C ARG A 48 6.11 -3.01 -26.93
N ALA A 49 4.99 -3.24 -27.61
CA ALA A 49 3.85 -2.33 -27.58
C ALA A 49 3.27 -2.17 -26.16
N GLN A 50 3.08 -3.27 -25.44
CA GLN A 50 2.56 -3.25 -24.06
C GLN A 50 3.51 -2.54 -23.09
N VAL A 51 4.82 -2.79 -23.21
CA VAL A 51 5.84 -2.12 -22.40
C VAL A 51 5.82 -0.61 -22.65
N ALA A 52 5.77 -0.19 -23.90
CA ALA A 52 5.75 1.22 -24.24
C ALA A 52 4.47 1.94 -23.76
N VAL A 53 3.31 1.28 -23.80
CA VAL A 53 2.07 1.83 -23.22
C VAL A 53 2.22 2.04 -21.71
N ARG A 54 2.78 1.06 -20.99
CA ARG A 54 3.02 1.21 -19.55
C ARG A 54 3.98 2.35 -19.26
N GLN A 55 5.05 2.47 -20.03
CA GLN A 55 6.01 3.55 -19.86
C GLN A 55 5.39 4.92 -20.14
N GLN A 56 4.58 5.06 -21.19
CA GLN A 56 3.83 6.30 -21.46
C GLN A 56 2.90 6.69 -20.30
N ILE A 57 2.25 5.72 -19.65
CA ILE A 57 1.39 5.98 -18.48
C ILE A 57 2.23 6.40 -17.29
N VAL A 58 3.33 5.70 -17.01
CA VAL A 58 4.22 6.03 -15.89
C VAL A 58 4.83 7.42 -16.09
N GLU A 59 5.32 7.73 -17.29
CA GLU A 59 5.85 9.04 -17.65
C GLU A 59 4.75 10.10 -17.53
N ALA A 60 3.56 9.90 -18.09
CA ALA A 60 2.47 10.89 -17.99
C ALA A 60 2.01 11.17 -16.54
N VAL A 61 2.12 10.19 -15.64
CA VAL A 61 1.78 10.33 -14.22
C VAL A 61 2.95 10.89 -13.40
N SER A 62 4.19 10.62 -13.80
CA SER A 62 5.40 11.00 -13.06
C SER A 62 6.04 12.28 -13.58
N ASP A 63 5.71 12.71 -14.80
CA ASP A 63 6.23 13.94 -15.39
C ASP A 63 5.76 15.13 -14.55
N GLY A 64 6.72 15.95 -14.13
CA GLY A 64 6.48 17.06 -13.21
C GLY A 64 6.50 16.71 -11.71
N LEU A 65 6.55 15.43 -11.31
CA LEU A 65 6.70 15.06 -9.90
C LEU A 65 8.16 15.24 -9.45
N LYS A 66 8.44 16.40 -8.84
CA LYS A 66 9.70 16.60 -8.10
C LYS A 66 9.55 16.02 -6.70
N ALA A 67 10.46 15.13 -6.32
CA ALA A 67 10.53 14.65 -4.95
C ALA A 67 10.70 15.85 -3.99
N PRO A 68 9.87 15.99 -2.95
CA PRO A 68 10.01 17.09 -2.00
C PRO A 68 11.39 17.09 -1.33
N ASN A 69 11.96 18.28 -1.12
CA ASN A 69 13.25 18.42 -0.42
C ASN A 69 13.24 17.79 0.97
N THR A 70 12.08 17.77 1.64
CA THR A 70 11.87 17.10 2.93
C THR A 70 12.09 15.59 2.85
N PHE A 71 11.60 14.94 1.79
CA PHE A 71 11.79 13.51 1.55
C PHE A 71 13.26 13.19 1.26
N LEU A 72 13.90 13.94 0.36
CA LEU A 72 15.32 13.76 0.05
C LEU A 72 16.20 13.95 1.30
N LYS A 73 15.90 14.96 2.12
CA LYS A 73 16.60 15.20 3.39
C LYS A 73 16.40 14.04 4.37
N ALA A 74 15.19 13.51 4.50
CA ALA A 74 14.91 12.36 5.37
C ALA A 74 15.68 11.10 4.93
N VAL A 75 15.71 10.82 3.63
CA VAL A 75 16.47 9.69 3.08
C VAL A 75 17.98 9.87 3.28
N ALA A 76 18.50 11.08 3.06
CA ALA A 76 19.91 11.39 3.26
C ALA A 76 20.32 11.25 4.73
N LEU A 77 19.52 11.79 5.65
CA LEU A 77 19.72 11.64 7.10
C LEU A 77 19.72 10.17 7.50
N TYR A 78 18.71 9.40 7.10
CA TYR A 78 18.60 7.99 7.44
C TYR A 78 19.77 7.16 6.91
N ARG A 79 20.22 7.41 5.67
CA ARG A 79 21.35 6.68 5.06
C ARG A 79 22.71 7.07 5.64
N GLY A 80 22.84 8.29 6.16
CA GLY A 80 24.07 8.80 6.78
C GLY A 80 24.06 8.71 8.30
N GLU A 81 23.05 8.09 8.90
CA GLU A 81 22.94 7.96 10.35
C GLU A 81 23.79 6.78 10.83
N ASP A 82 24.95 7.09 11.41
CA ASP A 82 25.72 6.14 12.19
C ASP A 82 25.24 6.16 13.64
N ARG A 83 24.88 4.98 14.16
CA ARG A 83 24.49 4.80 15.57
C ARG A 83 25.54 3.93 16.26
N THR A 84 26.32 4.54 17.14
CA THR A 84 27.18 3.82 18.08
C THR A 84 26.38 3.56 19.35
N ILE A 85 26.31 2.30 19.78
CA ILE A 85 25.66 1.91 21.04
C ILE A 85 26.74 1.37 21.97
N ASP A 86 26.93 2.06 23.10
CA ASP A 86 27.67 1.51 24.23
C ASP A 86 26.69 0.76 25.12
N TYR A 87 26.94 -0.53 25.35
CA TYR A 87 26.12 -1.34 26.23
C TYR A 87 26.99 -2.13 27.19
N LEU A 88 26.49 -2.28 28.41
CA LEU A 88 27.03 -3.19 29.41
C LEU A 88 26.08 -4.38 29.53
N THR A 89 26.58 -5.58 29.30
CA THR A 89 25.79 -6.81 29.52
C THR A 89 25.93 -7.23 30.97
N LEU A 90 24.82 -7.21 31.71
CA LEU A 90 24.77 -7.74 33.07
C LEU A 90 24.31 -9.20 33.01
N PRO A 91 25.20 -10.20 33.21
CA PRO A 91 24.77 -11.59 33.28
C PRO A 91 23.89 -11.80 34.52
N LYS A 92 22.89 -12.68 34.40
CA LYS A 92 22.01 -13.05 35.52
C LYS A 92 22.77 -13.56 36.74
N SER A 93 23.99 -14.05 36.58
CA SER A 93 24.89 -14.47 37.67
C SER A 93 25.35 -13.32 38.57
N LEU A 94 25.25 -12.06 38.14
CA LEU A 94 25.51 -10.89 38.99
C LEU A 94 24.31 -10.52 39.88
N VAL A 95 23.13 -11.07 39.59
CA VAL A 95 21.92 -10.83 40.36
C VAL A 95 21.77 -12.00 41.33
N GLU A 96 21.82 -11.70 42.62
CA GLU A 96 21.53 -12.70 43.64
C GLU A 96 20.12 -13.29 43.41
N PRO A 97 19.92 -14.59 43.67
CA PRO A 97 18.59 -15.19 43.57
C PRO A 97 17.62 -14.42 44.47
N ILE A 98 16.56 -13.87 43.87
CA ILE A 98 15.48 -13.27 44.65
C ILE A 98 14.72 -14.41 45.31
N GLU A 99 14.67 -14.41 46.65
CA GLU A 99 13.89 -15.40 47.38
C GLU A 99 12.41 -15.32 47.01
N ALA A 100 11.72 -16.46 47.05
CA ALA A 100 10.29 -16.48 46.85
C ALA A 100 9.61 -15.60 47.93
N PRO A 101 8.61 -14.78 47.56
CA PRO A 101 7.90 -13.97 48.53
C PRO A 101 7.23 -14.87 49.57
N SER A 102 7.25 -14.43 50.83
CA SER A 102 6.54 -15.14 51.90
C SER A 102 5.03 -15.10 51.70
N ASP A 103 4.32 -16.04 52.32
CA ASP A 103 2.84 -16.09 52.29
C ASP A 103 2.19 -14.80 52.80
N THR A 104 2.82 -14.11 53.77
CA THR A 104 2.32 -12.84 54.29
C THR A 104 2.45 -11.73 53.24
N THR A 105 3.56 -11.68 52.50
CA THR A 105 3.77 -10.76 51.38
C THR A 105 2.76 -11.02 50.26
N LEU A 106 2.53 -12.29 49.92
CA LEU A 106 1.55 -12.68 48.90
C LEU A 106 0.12 -12.31 49.32
N SER A 107 -0.24 -12.52 50.58
CA SER A 107 -1.55 -12.17 51.12
C SER A 107 -1.80 -10.66 51.08
N ALA A 108 -0.82 -9.86 51.52
CA ALA A 108 -0.91 -8.40 51.47
C ALA A 108 -1.06 -7.89 50.02
N TYR A 109 -0.25 -8.42 49.10
CA TYR A 109 -0.33 -8.06 47.69
C TYR A 109 -1.68 -8.45 47.07
N PHE A 110 -2.20 -9.64 47.39
CA PHE A 110 -3.51 -10.08 46.94
C PHE A 110 -4.63 -9.15 47.43
N GLU A 111 -4.61 -8.80 48.72
CA GLU A 111 -5.58 -7.89 49.33
C GLU A 111 -5.59 -6.50 48.68
N GLU A 112 -4.40 -5.92 48.42
CA GLU A 112 -4.26 -4.63 47.74
C GLU A 112 -4.71 -4.67 46.27
N ASN A 113 -4.57 -5.83 45.60
CA ASN A 113 -4.79 -5.97 44.15
C ASN A 113 -6.04 -6.80 43.80
N LYS A 114 -6.98 -6.98 44.73
CA LYS A 114 -8.20 -7.80 44.54
C LYS A 114 -8.97 -7.53 43.25
N LYS A 115 -9.03 -6.27 42.80
CA LYS A 115 -9.74 -5.88 41.57
C LYS A 115 -9.16 -6.54 40.31
N THR A 116 -7.85 -6.81 40.29
CA THR A 116 -7.14 -7.42 39.16
C THR A 116 -7.40 -8.93 39.07
N TYR A 117 -7.80 -9.55 40.19
CA TYR A 117 -8.16 -10.96 40.28
C TYR A 117 -9.67 -11.20 40.29
N ALA A 118 -10.47 -10.14 40.17
CA ALA A 118 -11.92 -10.25 40.07
C ALA A 118 -12.33 -10.84 38.72
N ALA A 119 -13.38 -11.66 38.72
CA ALA A 119 -13.98 -12.15 37.48
C ALA A 119 -14.52 -10.95 36.66
N PRO A 120 -14.48 -11.01 35.31
CA PRO A 120 -15.07 -9.98 34.46
C PRO A 120 -16.55 -9.74 34.80
N GLU A 121 -16.97 -8.48 34.87
CA GLU A 121 -18.38 -8.14 34.98
C GLU A 121 -19.09 -8.35 33.64
N TYR A 122 -20.04 -9.29 33.59
CA TYR A 122 -20.93 -9.44 32.46
C TYR A 122 -22.17 -8.55 32.64
N ARG A 123 -22.46 -7.70 31.65
CA ARG A 123 -23.66 -6.87 31.63
C ARG A 123 -24.56 -7.25 30.45
N LYS A 124 -25.87 -7.32 30.71
CA LYS A 124 -26.90 -7.48 29.69
C LYS A 124 -27.62 -6.15 29.51
N PHE A 125 -27.75 -5.70 28.26
CA PHE A 125 -28.57 -4.56 27.91
C PHE A 125 -29.62 -4.98 26.88
N SER A 126 -30.78 -4.34 26.94
CA SER A 126 -31.82 -4.42 25.93
C SER A 126 -31.90 -3.05 25.26
N TYR A 127 -31.96 -3.01 23.94
CA TYR A 127 -32.17 -1.77 23.19
C TYR A 127 -33.31 -1.95 22.21
N VAL A 128 -34.01 -0.86 21.91
CA VAL A 128 -34.98 -0.76 20.83
C VAL A 128 -34.39 0.21 19.82
N ARG A 129 -34.29 -0.23 18.56
CA ARG A 129 -33.87 0.63 17.44
C ARG A 129 -35.12 1.21 16.81
N LEU A 130 -35.16 2.54 16.66
CA LEU A 130 -36.21 3.26 15.97
C LEU A 130 -35.57 4.04 14.82
N GLU A 131 -35.89 3.68 13.60
CA GLU A 131 -35.46 4.34 12.39
C GLU A 131 -36.60 5.18 11.80
N PRO A 132 -36.29 6.19 10.97
CA PRO A 132 -37.32 6.97 10.30
C PRO A 132 -38.31 6.07 9.53
N GLU A 133 -37.85 5.00 8.89
CA GLU A 133 -38.71 4.01 8.22
C GLU A 133 -39.72 3.35 9.17
N ASP A 134 -39.41 3.22 10.47
CA ASP A 134 -40.30 2.61 11.46
C ASP A 134 -41.48 3.52 11.83
N ILE A 135 -41.42 4.83 11.52
CA ILE A 135 -42.42 5.84 11.93
C ILE A 135 -42.91 6.77 10.82
N MET A 136 -42.25 6.77 9.65
CA MET A 136 -42.60 7.64 8.54
C MET A 136 -43.84 7.12 7.80
N ASP A 137 -44.89 7.93 7.76
CA ASP A 137 -46.02 7.75 6.86
C ASP A 137 -45.88 8.69 5.65
N ALA A 138 -45.30 8.19 4.57
CA ALA A 138 -45.13 8.96 3.34
C ALA A 138 -46.47 9.37 2.70
N SER A 139 -47.58 8.69 3.02
CA SER A 139 -48.90 9.03 2.50
C SER A 139 -49.54 10.22 3.23
N ALA A 140 -49.01 10.61 4.38
CA ALA A 140 -49.46 11.78 5.14
C ALA A 140 -48.93 13.11 4.57
N VAL A 141 -48.03 13.09 3.57
CA VAL A 141 -47.48 14.29 2.93
C VAL A 141 -48.43 14.75 1.82
N THR A 142 -48.98 15.96 1.95
CA THR A 142 -49.88 16.54 0.96
C THR A 142 -49.14 17.33 -0.11
N ASP A 143 -49.69 17.39 -1.33
CA ASP A 143 -49.11 18.15 -2.45
C ASP A 143 -48.90 19.65 -2.12
N GLN A 144 -49.80 20.22 -1.30
CA GLN A 144 -49.68 21.60 -0.84
C GLN A 144 -48.42 21.80 0.01
N GLN A 145 -48.13 20.87 0.93
CA GLN A 145 -46.93 20.93 1.77
C GLN A 145 -45.65 20.81 0.94
N VAL A 146 -45.65 19.98 -0.11
CA VAL A 146 -44.52 19.84 -1.04
C VAL A 146 -44.30 21.15 -1.82
N SER A 147 -45.37 21.77 -2.32
CA SER A 147 -45.32 23.04 -3.03
C SER A 147 -44.82 24.19 -2.13
N ASP A 148 -45.30 24.25 -0.89
CA ASP A 148 -44.93 25.29 0.06
C ASP A 148 -43.45 25.18 0.48
N ASP A 149 -42.93 23.96 0.71
CA ASP A 149 -41.51 23.75 1.01
C ASP A 149 -40.61 24.11 -0.19
N TYR A 150 -40.99 23.68 -1.40
CA TYR A 150 -40.25 24.01 -2.63
C TYR A 150 -40.14 25.53 -2.84
N ASN A 151 -41.23 26.28 -2.61
CA ASN A 151 -41.21 27.73 -2.76
C ASN A 151 -40.41 28.44 -1.66
N LYS A 152 -40.34 27.86 -0.45
CA LYS A 152 -39.62 28.42 0.69
C LYS A 152 -38.10 28.20 0.61
N ASN A 153 -37.67 27.10 -0.02
CA ASN A 153 -36.26 26.71 -0.16
C ASN A 153 -35.69 26.98 -1.57
N LYS A 154 -36.40 27.76 -2.40
CA LYS A 154 -35.96 28.25 -3.71
C LYS A 154 -35.05 29.47 -3.58
#